data_AF-A0A1F8NM78-F1
#
_entry.id   AF-A0A1F8NM78-F1
#
_cell.length_a   1.000
_cell.length_b   1.000
_cell.length_c   1.000
_cell.angle_alpha   90.00
_cell.angle_beta   90.00
_cell.angle_gamma   90.00
#
_symmetry.space_group_name_H-M   'P 1'
#
loop_
_entity.id
_entity.type
_entity.pdbx_description
1 polymer ?
#
loop_
_entity_poly.entity_id
_entity_poly.type
_entity_poly.pdbx_seq_one_letter_code
_entity_poly.pdbx_strand_id
1 'polypeptide(L)'
;MTFHGIVRRIRRPVNREQAGYHLQLMLLSFAASVGGTRLLLDLTGYPSLSGGELHIAHVLWGGLLLFASALLPVLFANRWVYTAGAIGAGVGAGLFMDEVGKFITQSNDYFYPAAAPIIYAFFLLTVLLYAEVRRPRPRDERTELYLALEGLEEVLDRDLQAVERDALETRLHRVIETAEDADMVHLARELLDYLHSDAVLVADDSPGWFERLARRWSAWQARWLSRSRSRAALAGGLAGLGALGLWRSLPAWSALSQPDRVAALLSSLVAAGRIGGLRALAFFEARLVLEAVVGLMLGAAALALVFRREADGVALGVMGLMLSLTVIDLMVFYFDQFSTIPLAAVQFTLLIGLHAYRRRFLHRRRWVDAE
;
A
#
# COMPACT_ATOMS: atom_id res chain seq x y z
N MET A 1 -44.46 22.91 28.77
CA MET A 1 -43.59 23.16 27.61
C MET A 1 -42.22 22.60 27.92
N THR A 2 -42.00 21.33 27.54
CA THR A 2 -40.74 20.61 27.75
C THR A 2 -39.77 20.95 26.63
N PHE A 3 -38.60 21.46 27.00
CA PHE A 3 -37.49 21.73 26.10
C PHE A 3 -37.14 20.45 25.33
N HIS A 4 -37.41 20.43 24.03
CA HIS A 4 -36.83 19.44 23.13
C HIS A 4 -35.31 19.57 23.23
N GLY A 5 -34.67 18.53 23.78
CA GLY A 5 -33.23 18.41 23.79
C GLY A 5 -32.71 18.60 22.38
N ILE A 6 -31.78 19.53 22.22
CA ILE A 6 -31.06 19.72 20.96
C ILE A 6 -30.36 18.39 20.68
N VAL A 7 -30.92 17.59 19.77
CA VAL A 7 -30.26 16.40 19.22
C VAL A 7 -28.94 16.89 18.62
N ARG A 8 -27.84 16.71 19.34
CA ARG A 8 -26.50 17.09 18.86
C ARG A 8 -26.23 16.23 17.62
N ARG A 9 -26.25 16.86 16.45
CA ARG A 9 -25.97 16.17 15.18
C ARG A 9 -24.56 15.57 15.22
N ILE A 10 -24.46 14.26 15.25
CA ILE A 10 -23.17 13.55 15.28
C ILE A 10 -22.66 13.39 13.83
N ARG A 11 -21.68 14.23 13.42
CA ARG A 11 -21.12 14.26 12.05
C ARG A 11 -19.82 13.47 11.86
N ARG A 12 -19.48 12.57 12.78
CA ARG A 12 -18.26 11.77 12.70
C ARG A 12 -18.38 10.76 11.53
N PRO A 13 -17.37 10.68 10.64
CA PRO A 13 -17.38 9.70 9.55
C PRO A 13 -17.20 8.28 10.10
N VAL A 14 -17.88 7.32 9.46
CA VAL A 14 -17.72 5.89 9.71
C VAL A 14 -16.98 5.28 8.53
N ASN A 15 -15.93 4.51 8.81
CA ASN A 15 -15.20 3.80 7.76
C ASN A 15 -16.05 2.64 7.24
N ARG A 16 -16.12 2.50 5.92
CA ARG A 16 -16.73 1.34 5.26
C ARG A 16 -16.04 0.05 5.66
N GLU A 17 -16.79 -1.04 5.64
CA GLU A 17 -16.26 -2.36 5.98
C GLU A 17 -15.04 -2.72 5.12
N GLN A 18 -15.19 -2.55 3.80
CA GLN A 18 -14.20 -2.94 2.80
C GLN A 18 -13.25 -1.81 2.39
N ALA A 19 -13.18 -0.71 3.15
CA ALA A 19 -12.30 0.43 2.80
C ALA A 19 -10.84 0.00 2.59
N GLY A 20 -10.33 -0.89 3.44
CA GLY A 20 -8.98 -1.44 3.31
C GLY A 20 -8.80 -2.40 2.13
N TYR A 21 -9.87 -3.01 1.62
CA TYR A 21 -9.84 -3.84 0.42
C TYR A 21 -9.84 -2.97 -0.85
N HIS A 22 -10.73 -1.99 -0.93
CA HIS A 22 -10.79 -1.04 -2.05
C HIS A 22 -9.47 -0.26 -2.22
N LEU A 23 -8.88 0.24 -1.14
CA LEU A 23 -7.57 0.90 -1.21
C LEU A 23 -6.46 -0.04 -1.69
N GLN A 24 -6.51 -1.33 -1.35
CA GLN A 24 -5.56 -2.32 -1.85
C GLN A 24 -5.70 -2.51 -3.36
N LEU A 25 -6.93 -2.65 -3.86
CA LEU A 25 -7.20 -2.78 -5.29
C LEU A 25 -6.76 -1.55 -6.07
N MET A 26 -7.03 -0.36 -5.53
CA MET A 26 -6.60 0.90 -6.12
C MET A 26 -5.07 0.97 -6.23
N LEU A 27 -4.35 0.63 -5.15
CA LEU A 27 -2.88 0.58 -5.15
C LEU A 27 -2.31 -0.43 -6.14
N LEU A 28 -2.89 -1.64 -6.21
CA LEU A 28 -2.45 -2.67 -7.14
C LEU A 28 -2.69 -2.24 -8.59
N SER A 29 -3.87 -1.68 -8.86
CA SER A 29 -4.24 -1.18 -10.20
C SER A 29 -3.39 0.01 -10.62
N PHE A 30 -3.05 0.91 -9.69
CA PHE A 30 -2.12 2.01 -9.92
C PHE A 30 -0.73 1.51 -10.30
N ALA A 31 -0.16 0.61 -9.49
CA ALA A 31 1.18 0.08 -9.75
C ALA A 31 1.22 -0.72 -11.05
N ALA A 32 0.20 -1.53 -11.31
CA ALA A 32 0.07 -2.30 -12.56
C ALA A 32 -0.10 -1.38 -13.77
N SER A 33 -0.83 -0.28 -13.65
CA SER A 33 -1.01 0.68 -14.72
C SER A 33 0.30 1.39 -15.06
N VAL A 34 1.02 1.96 -14.07
CA VAL A 34 2.31 2.64 -14.31
C VAL A 34 3.36 1.66 -14.85
N GLY A 35 3.48 0.49 -14.23
CA GLY A 35 4.44 -0.54 -14.67
C GLY A 35 4.09 -1.09 -16.06
N GLY A 36 2.80 -1.29 -16.33
CA GLY A 36 2.28 -1.80 -17.59
C GLY A 36 2.46 -0.82 -18.75
N THR A 37 2.15 0.48 -18.55
CA THR A 37 2.37 1.49 -19.59
C THR A 37 3.85 1.64 -19.91
N ARG A 38 4.71 1.70 -18.89
CA ARG A 38 6.17 1.80 -19.09
C ARG A 38 6.74 0.59 -19.81
N LEU A 39 6.33 -0.62 -19.42
CA LEU A 39 6.75 -1.85 -20.11
C LEU A 39 6.28 -1.86 -21.57
N LEU A 40 5.03 -1.45 -21.82
CA LEU A 40 4.49 -1.37 -23.17
C LEU A 40 5.27 -0.37 -24.02
N LEU A 41 5.58 0.81 -23.49
CA LEU A 41 6.35 1.84 -24.17
C LEU A 41 7.79 1.37 -24.47
N ASP A 42 8.44 0.68 -23.53
CA ASP A 42 9.77 0.12 -23.71
C ASP A 42 9.79 -0.96 -24.82
N LEU A 43 8.83 -1.90 -24.77
CA LEU A 43 8.69 -2.95 -25.78
C LEU A 43 8.34 -2.44 -27.18
N THR A 44 7.59 -1.34 -27.25
CA THR A 44 7.17 -0.74 -28.52
C THR A 44 8.16 0.29 -29.05
N GLY A 45 9.25 0.56 -28.32
CA GLY A 45 10.30 1.49 -28.73
C GLY A 45 9.89 2.96 -28.67
N TYR A 46 9.04 3.33 -27.71
CA TYR A 46 8.43 4.66 -27.58
C TYR A 46 7.80 5.13 -28.90
N PRO A 47 6.80 4.39 -29.43
CA PRO A 47 6.13 4.80 -30.65
C PRO A 47 5.49 6.13 -30.34
N SER A 48 5.92 7.17 -31.05
CA SER A 48 5.14 8.38 -31.08
C SER A 48 3.79 7.97 -31.68
N LEU A 49 2.73 7.98 -30.86
CA LEU A 49 1.33 8.00 -31.34
C LEU A 49 1.10 9.37 -32.00
N SER A 50 1.88 9.60 -33.05
CA SER A 50 2.07 10.82 -33.81
C SER A 50 1.50 10.54 -35.20
N GLY A 51 0.18 10.44 -35.26
CA GLY A 51 -0.57 10.58 -36.49
C GLY A 51 -1.18 11.98 -36.55
N GLY A 52 -0.42 12.99 -36.98
CA GLY A 52 -0.92 14.35 -37.25
C GLY A 52 -0.86 15.36 -36.08
N GLU A 53 -1.67 16.44 -36.16
CA GLU A 53 -1.71 17.59 -35.22
C GLU A 53 -2.29 17.27 -33.83
N LEU A 54 -2.97 16.13 -33.66
CA LEU A 54 -3.68 15.76 -32.42
C LEU A 54 -2.95 14.63 -31.69
N HIS A 55 -2.35 14.95 -30.55
CA HIS A 55 -1.76 13.97 -29.64
C HIS A 55 -2.69 13.73 -28.44
N ILE A 56 -3.45 12.63 -28.46
CA ILE A 56 -4.26 12.21 -27.30
C ILE A 56 -3.33 11.55 -26.29
N ALA A 57 -2.85 12.34 -25.33
CA ALA A 57 -2.03 11.83 -24.24
C ALA A 57 -2.84 10.84 -23.37
N HIS A 58 -2.19 9.78 -22.89
CA HIS A 58 -2.84 8.80 -22.01
C HIS A 58 -3.33 9.42 -20.69
N VAL A 59 -2.83 10.63 -20.35
CA VAL A 59 -3.35 11.47 -19.27
C VAL A 59 -4.85 11.79 -19.42
N LEU A 60 -5.37 11.92 -20.65
CA LEU A 60 -6.79 12.17 -20.91
C LEU A 60 -7.64 10.95 -20.57
N TRP A 61 -7.16 9.76 -20.98
CA TRP A 61 -7.79 8.49 -20.60
C TRP A 61 -7.71 8.26 -19.08
N GLY A 62 -6.60 8.64 -18.46
CA GLY A 62 -6.43 8.64 -17.00
C GLY A 62 -7.45 9.53 -16.31
N GLY A 63 -7.59 10.79 -16.74
CA GLY A 63 -8.59 11.74 -16.22
C GLY A 63 -10.04 11.29 -16.45
N LEU A 64 -10.34 10.72 -17.63
CA LEU A 64 -11.66 10.18 -17.93
C LEU A 64 -12.01 9.01 -17.01
N LEU A 65 -11.07 8.08 -16.77
CA LEU A 65 -11.26 6.97 -15.84
C LEU A 65 -11.46 7.46 -14.41
N LEU A 66 -10.67 8.45 -13.95
CA LEU A 66 -10.86 9.07 -12.64
C LEU A 66 -12.25 9.69 -12.50
N PHE A 67 -12.70 10.42 -13.53
CA PHE A 67 -14.03 11.01 -13.55
C PHE A 67 -15.14 9.95 -13.52
N ALA A 68 -15.02 8.90 -14.35
CA ALA A 68 -15.96 7.79 -14.35
C ALA A 68 -15.99 7.07 -12.98
N SER A 69 -14.83 6.84 -12.37
CA SER A 69 -14.73 6.26 -11.03
C SER A 69 -15.36 7.11 -9.94
N ALA A 70 -15.34 8.45 -10.07
CA ALA A 70 -16.01 9.35 -9.15
C ALA A 70 -17.53 9.38 -9.38
N LEU A 71 -18.00 9.21 -10.61
CA LEU A 71 -19.42 9.14 -10.95
C LEU A 71 -20.09 7.86 -10.45
N LEU A 72 -19.38 6.73 -10.47
CA LEU A 72 -19.89 5.43 -10.03
C LEU A 72 -20.63 5.49 -8.67
N PRO A 73 -20.01 5.91 -7.56
CA PRO A 73 -20.69 5.99 -6.25
C PRO A 73 -21.70 7.14 -6.12
N VAL A 74 -21.76 8.05 -7.09
CA VAL A 74 -22.78 9.11 -7.16
C VAL A 74 -24.04 8.60 -7.85
N LEU A 75 -23.90 7.74 -8.85
CA LEU A 75 -24.99 7.22 -9.66
C LEU A 75 -25.63 5.96 -9.10
N PHE A 76 -24.84 5.11 -8.44
CA PHE A 76 -25.25 3.77 -8.04
C PHE A 76 -25.03 3.52 -6.55
N ALA A 77 -25.96 2.80 -5.94
CA ALA A 77 -25.90 2.43 -4.52
C ALA A 77 -25.19 1.09 -4.27
N ASN A 78 -25.15 0.19 -5.26
CA ASN A 78 -24.65 -1.18 -5.09
C ASN A 78 -23.19 -1.25 -4.63
N ARG A 79 -22.85 -2.29 -3.85
CA ARG A 79 -21.52 -2.48 -3.28
C ARG A 79 -20.41 -2.70 -4.31
N TRP A 80 -20.70 -3.39 -5.43
CA TRP A 80 -19.71 -3.66 -6.49
C TRP A 80 -19.14 -2.38 -7.13
N VAL A 81 -19.89 -1.28 -7.06
CA VAL A 81 -19.54 0.05 -7.59
C VAL A 81 -18.28 0.59 -6.93
N TYR A 82 -18.08 0.33 -5.63
CA TYR A 82 -16.87 0.75 -4.91
C TYR A 82 -15.63 -0.05 -5.35
N THR A 83 -15.80 -1.32 -5.69
CA THR A 83 -14.75 -2.17 -6.25
C THR A 83 -14.35 -1.71 -7.65
N ALA A 84 -15.33 -1.53 -8.54
CA ALA A 84 -15.10 -1.00 -9.89
C ALA A 84 -14.49 0.42 -9.84
N GLY A 85 -15.01 1.28 -8.96
CA GLY A 85 -14.52 2.63 -8.71
C GLY A 85 -13.07 2.63 -8.24
N ALA A 86 -12.69 1.76 -7.30
CA ALA A 86 -11.32 1.63 -6.81
C ALA A 86 -10.33 1.15 -7.89
N ILE A 87 -10.72 0.15 -8.69
CA ILE A 87 -9.91 -0.33 -9.81
C ILE A 87 -9.73 0.79 -10.84
N GLY A 88 -10.83 1.39 -11.29
CA GLY A 88 -10.81 2.49 -12.26
C GLY A 88 -10.04 3.71 -11.76
N ALA A 89 -10.13 4.03 -10.46
CA ALA A 89 -9.39 5.13 -9.87
C ALA A 89 -7.89 4.83 -9.81
N GLY A 90 -7.52 3.58 -9.51
CA GLY A 90 -6.13 3.13 -9.54
C GLY A 90 -5.54 3.18 -10.94
N VAL A 91 -6.22 2.60 -11.94
CA VAL A 91 -5.79 2.65 -13.34
C VAL A 91 -5.73 4.10 -13.84
N GLY A 92 -6.78 4.88 -13.58
CA GLY A 92 -6.86 6.28 -14.00
C GLY A 92 -5.74 7.13 -13.40
N ALA A 93 -5.47 6.98 -12.10
CA ALA A 93 -4.35 7.64 -11.44
C ALA A 93 -2.99 7.17 -11.99
N GLY A 94 -2.84 5.88 -12.31
CA GLY A 94 -1.61 5.35 -12.88
C GLY A 94 -1.31 5.94 -14.26
N LEU A 95 -2.29 5.92 -15.18
CA LEU A 95 -2.18 6.55 -16.50
C LEU A 95 -1.93 8.06 -16.42
N PHE A 96 -2.59 8.74 -15.47
CA PHE A 96 -2.42 10.17 -15.27
C PHE A 96 -1.01 10.51 -14.78
N MET A 97 -0.53 9.78 -13.76
CA MET A 97 0.78 10.02 -13.16
C MET A 97 1.93 9.63 -14.09
N ASP A 98 1.73 8.67 -15.00
CA ASP A 98 2.76 8.24 -15.95
C ASP A 98 3.21 9.36 -16.90
N GLU A 99 2.31 10.28 -17.23
CA GLU A 99 2.57 11.44 -18.10
C GLU A 99 3.04 12.68 -17.33
N VAL A 100 3.19 12.61 -16.00
CA VAL A 100 3.50 13.80 -15.18
C VAL A 100 4.80 14.47 -15.61
N GLY A 101 5.79 13.70 -16.08
CA GLY A 101 7.07 14.24 -16.58
C GLY A 101 6.89 15.24 -17.71
N LYS A 102 5.99 14.92 -18.64
CA LYS A 102 5.64 15.77 -19.78
C LYS A 102 5.04 17.10 -19.34
N PHE A 103 4.33 17.18 -18.22
CA PHE A 103 3.65 18.42 -17.82
C PHE A 103 4.40 19.23 -16.75
N ILE A 104 5.54 18.73 -16.25
CA ILE A 104 6.35 19.45 -15.26
C ILE A 104 7.24 20.52 -15.93
N THR A 105 7.62 20.32 -17.20
CA THR A 105 8.54 21.21 -17.91
C THR A 105 7.84 21.96 -19.04
N GLN A 106 8.24 23.22 -19.29
CA GLN A 106 7.74 24.01 -20.42
C GLN A 106 8.06 23.36 -21.79
N SER A 107 9.09 22.51 -21.84
CA SER A 107 9.53 21.77 -23.02
C SER A 107 8.81 20.43 -23.24
N ASN A 108 7.88 20.07 -22.37
CA ASN A 108 7.15 18.80 -22.40
C ASN A 108 8.03 17.54 -22.42
N ASP A 109 9.10 17.52 -21.61
CA ASP A 109 10.05 16.41 -21.56
C ASP A 109 9.53 15.23 -20.71
N TYR A 110 9.24 14.12 -21.38
CA TYR A 110 8.74 12.88 -20.78
C TYR A 110 9.73 12.24 -19.79
N PHE A 111 11.04 12.48 -19.96
CA PHE A 111 12.10 11.87 -19.15
C PHE A 111 12.67 12.81 -18.10
N TYR A 112 11.94 13.87 -17.76
CA TYR A 112 12.40 14.82 -16.76
C TYR A 112 12.71 14.12 -15.41
N PRO A 113 13.93 14.24 -14.86
CA PRO A 113 14.37 13.45 -13.70
C PRO A 113 13.46 13.50 -12.48
N ALA A 114 12.75 14.61 -12.27
CA ALA A 114 11.83 14.76 -11.14
C ALA A 114 10.51 13.97 -11.28
N ALA A 115 10.17 13.48 -12.47
CA ALA A 115 8.92 12.76 -12.71
C ALA A 115 8.82 11.47 -11.89
N ALA A 116 9.87 10.63 -11.92
CA ALA A 116 9.88 9.36 -11.22
C ALA A 116 9.76 9.50 -9.68
N PRO A 117 10.49 10.42 -9.01
CA PRO A 117 10.27 10.72 -7.60
C PRO A 117 8.85 11.16 -7.26
N ILE A 118 8.22 11.99 -8.11
CA ILE A 118 6.85 12.48 -7.87
C ILE A 118 5.86 11.32 -7.93
N ILE A 119 5.95 10.46 -8.96
CA ILE A 119 5.12 9.27 -9.09
C ILE A 119 5.30 8.36 -7.87
N TYR A 120 6.55 8.13 -7.48
CA TYR A 120 6.87 7.28 -6.32
C TYR A 120 6.38 7.88 -4.99
N ALA A 121 6.53 9.18 -4.77
CA ALA A 121 6.03 9.86 -3.58
C ALA A 121 4.50 9.79 -3.48
N PHE A 122 3.80 9.97 -4.59
CA PHE A 122 2.34 9.83 -4.64
C PHE A 122 1.89 8.39 -4.33
N PHE A 123 2.57 7.40 -4.92
CA PHE A 123 2.34 5.99 -4.61
C PHE A 123 2.58 5.71 -3.13
N LEU A 124 3.71 6.17 -2.59
CA LEU A 124 4.10 5.96 -1.20
C LEU A 124 3.10 6.60 -0.24
N LEU A 125 2.65 7.82 -0.50
CA LEU A 125 1.61 8.49 0.31
C LEU A 125 0.31 7.67 0.33
N THR A 126 -0.07 7.09 -0.80
CA THR A 126 -1.25 6.23 -0.90
C THR A 126 -1.07 4.93 -0.12
N VAL A 127 0.14 4.35 -0.12
CA VAL A 127 0.49 3.18 0.71
C VAL A 127 0.43 3.51 2.20
N LEU A 128 0.91 4.69 2.60
CA LEU A 128 0.83 5.17 3.99
C LEU A 128 -0.63 5.36 4.42
N LEU A 129 -1.48 5.94 3.56
CA LEU A 129 -2.91 6.06 3.81
C LEU A 129 -3.56 4.68 3.99
N TYR A 130 -3.26 3.73 3.10
CA TYR A 130 -3.72 2.34 3.23
C TYR A 130 -3.29 1.70 4.56
N ALA A 131 -2.04 1.90 4.97
CA ALA A 131 -1.53 1.39 6.23
C ALA A 131 -2.26 1.99 7.44
N GLU A 132 -2.63 3.28 7.39
CA GLU A 132 -3.39 3.97 8.43
C GLU A 132 -4.86 3.51 8.49
N VAL A 133 -5.49 3.28 7.34
CA VAL A 133 -6.88 2.80 7.27
C VAL A 133 -7.01 1.36 7.76
N ARG A 134 -6.00 0.51 7.53
CA ARG A 134 -5.98 -0.88 8.00
C ARG A 134 -5.71 -1.07 9.49
N ARG A 135 -5.40 -0.01 10.24
CA ARG A 135 -5.17 -0.13 11.68
C ARG A 135 -6.46 -0.58 12.37
N PRO A 136 -6.43 -1.65 13.20
CA PRO A 136 -7.59 -2.03 14.00
C PRO A 136 -7.99 -0.86 14.89
N ARG A 137 -9.24 -0.41 14.77
CA ARG A 137 -9.81 0.61 15.65
C ARG A 137 -10.96 -0.04 16.43
N PRO A 138 -11.12 0.28 17.72
CA PRO A 138 -12.35 -0.05 18.45
C PRO A 138 -13.55 0.50 17.67
N ARG A 139 -14.57 -0.33 17.49
CA ARG A 139 -15.81 0.05 16.82
C ARG A 139 -16.81 0.42 17.90
N ASP A 140 -17.41 1.60 17.78
CA ASP A 140 -18.56 1.99 18.60
C ASP A 140 -19.83 1.32 18.06
N GLU A 141 -20.87 1.32 18.87
CA GLU A 141 -22.16 0.66 18.58
C GLU A 141 -22.78 1.28 17.32
N ARG A 142 -22.63 2.59 17.16
CA ARG A 142 -22.99 3.31 15.93
C ARG A 142 -22.28 2.71 14.71
N THR A 143 -20.96 2.53 14.76
CA THR A 143 -20.22 1.95 13.64
C THR A 143 -20.72 0.54 13.33
N GLU A 144 -20.95 -0.30 14.34
CA GLU A 144 -21.45 -1.66 14.10
C GLU A 144 -22.82 -1.66 13.42
N LEU A 145 -23.73 -0.74 13.80
CA LEU A 145 -25.03 -0.60 13.15
C LEU A 145 -24.92 -0.08 11.71
N TYR A 146 -24.02 0.88 11.42
CA TYR A 146 -23.73 1.31 10.05
C TYR A 146 -23.23 0.15 9.18
N LEU A 147 -22.34 -0.69 9.72
CA LEU A 147 -21.81 -1.83 9.00
C LEU A 147 -22.86 -2.95 8.84
N ALA A 148 -23.76 -3.12 9.80
CA ALA A 148 -24.88 -4.05 9.67
C ALA A 148 -25.83 -3.62 8.55
N LEU A 149 -26.16 -2.33 8.45
CA LEU A 149 -26.96 -1.79 7.35
C LEU A 149 -26.26 -1.92 5.99
N GLU A 150 -24.95 -1.67 5.90
CA GLU A 150 -24.16 -1.88 4.67
C GLU A 150 -24.18 -3.36 4.27
N GLY A 151 -24.09 -4.30 5.21
CA GLY A 151 -24.12 -5.74 4.89
C GLY A 151 -25.51 -6.27 4.52
N LEU A 152 -26.60 -5.61 4.93
CA LEU A 152 -27.95 -5.97 4.48
C LEU A 152 -28.18 -5.70 2.98
N GLU A 153 -27.32 -4.91 2.33
CA GLU A 153 -27.34 -4.78 0.86
C GLU A 153 -27.19 -6.15 0.16
N GLU A 154 -26.42 -7.08 0.74
CA GLU A 154 -26.23 -8.43 0.19
C GLU A 154 -27.51 -9.27 0.22
N VAL A 155 -28.43 -9.00 1.15
CA VAL A 155 -29.76 -9.63 1.18
C VAL A 155 -30.59 -9.17 -0.02
N LEU A 156 -30.50 -7.88 -0.37
CA LEU A 156 -31.21 -7.32 -1.51
C LEU A 156 -30.67 -7.86 -2.84
N ASP A 157 -29.34 -8.05 -2.91
CA ASP A 157 -28.65 -8.60 -4.08
C ASP A 157 -28.71 -10.14 -4.15
N ARG A 158 -29.31 -10.81 -3.15
CA ARG A 158 -29.40 -12.27 -3.00
C ARG A 158 -28.05 -12.99 -3.00
N ASP A 159 -27.01 -12.32 -2.51
CA ASP A 159 -25.64 -12.83 -2.44
C ASP A 159 -25.15 -13.01 -0.99
N LEU A 160 -26.06 -12.95 -0.01
CA LEU A 160 -25.70 -13.11 1.40
C LEU A 160 -25.13 -14.51 1.67
N GLN A 161 -23.83 -14.57 1.95
CA GLN A 161 -23.14 -15.81 2.30
C GLN A 161 -23.34 -16.18 3.78
N ALA A 162 -23.19 -17.47 4.11
CA ALA A 162 -23.31 -17.93 5.50
C ALA A 162 -22.33 -17.23 6.47
N VAL A 163 -21.11 -16.95 6.01
CA VAL A 163 -20.09 -16.24 6.80
C VAL A 163 -20.47 -14.77 7.02
N GLU A 164 -21.06 -14.13 6.02
CA GLU A 164 -21.51 -12.74 6.12
C GLU A 164 -22.73 -12.62 7.02
N ARG A 165 -23.65 -13.58 6.94
CA ARG A 165 -24.79 -13.69 7.85
C ARG A 165 -24.34 -13.81 9.31
N ASP A 166 -23.43 -14.73 9.62
CA ASP A 166 -22.87 -14.89 10.98
C ASP A 166 -22.20 -13.60 11.48
N ALA A 167 -21.49 -12.91 10.58
CA ALA A 167 -20.88 -11.63 10.89
C ALA A 167 -21.94 -10.54 11.16
N LEU A 168 -23.06 -10.50 10.43
CA LEU A 168 -24.18 -9.58 10.67
C LEU A 168 -24.85 -9.86 12.02
N GLU A 169 -25.19 -11.13 12.29
CA GLU A 169 -25.81 -11.55 13.56
C GLU A 169 -24.91 -11.16 14.74
N THR A 170 -23.61 -11.46 14.67
CA THR A 170 -22.63 -11.10 15.72
C THR A 170 -22.60 -9.59 15.99
N ARG A 171 -22.71 -8.76 14.94
CA ARG A 171 -22.70 -7.29 15.09
C ARG A 171 -23.98 -6.79 15.74
N LEU A 172 -25.13 -7.28 15.31
CA LEU A 172 -26.42 -6.89 15.87
C LEU A 172 -26.52 -7.30 17.34
N HIS A 173 -26.07 -8.51 17.69
CA HIS A 173 -25.96 -8.94 19.09
C HIS A 173 -25.08 -8.00 19.91
N ARG A 174 -23.90 -7.62 19.39
CA ARG A 174 -23.02 -6.66 20.08
C ARG A 174 -23.75 -5.34 20.35
N VAL A 175 -24.47 -4.79 19.36
CA VAL A 175 -25.24 -3.54 19.55
C VAL A 175 -26.32 -3.73 20.63
N ILE A 176 -27.06 -4.84 20.63
CA ILE A 176 -28.10 -5.14 21.63
C ILE A 176 -27.52 -5.23 23.05
N GLU A 177 -26.32 -5.80 23.19
CA GLU A 177 -25.66 -6.00 24.50
C GLU A 177 -24.97 -4.74 25.04
N THR A 178 -24.44 -3.89 24.16
CA THR A 178 -23.53 -2.80 24.56
C THR A 178 -24.10 -1.40 24.39
N ALA A 179 -25.13 -1.20 23.56
CA ALA A 179 -25.68 0.12 23.32
C ALA A 179 -26.48 0.65 24.51
N GLU A 180 -26.17 1.88 24.92
CA GLU A 180 -26.94 2.61 25.94
C GLU A 180 -28.25 3.20 25.37
N ASP A 181 -28.30 3.40 24.04
CA ASP A 181 -29.44 3.99 23.35
C ASP A 181 -30.51 2.94 23.04
N ALA A 182 -31.68 3.07 23.67
CA ALA A 182 -32.82 2.18 23.51
C ALA A 182 -33.32 2.08 22.07
N ASP A 183 -33.22 3.17 21.28
CA ASP A 183 -33.68 3.17 19.88
C ASP A 183 -32.74 2.35 19.00
N MET A 184 -31.42 2.40 19.24
CA MET A 184 -30.46 1.56 18.53
C MET A 184 -30.65 0.08 18.87
N VAL A 185 -30.90 -0.23 20.14
CA VAL A 185 -31.20 -1.61 20.57
C VAL A 185 -32.48 -2.12 19.92
N HIS A 186 -33.53 -1.30 19.86
CA HIS A 186 -34.78 -1.69 19.22
C HIS A 186 -34.58 -1.97 17.73
N LEU A 187 -33.94 -1.06 16.99
CA LEU A 187 -33.65 -1.27 15.57
C LEU A 187 -32.79 -2.52 15.34
N ALA A 188 -31.76 -2.75 16.16
CA ALA A 188 -30.91 -3.93 16.04
C ALA A 188 -31.68 -5.24 16.25
N ARG A 189 -32.66 -5.27 17.16
CA ARG A 189 -33.55 -6.44 17.35
C ARG A 189 -34.44 -6.70 16.14
N GLU A 190 -35.08 -5.67 15.59
CA GLU A 190 -35.92 -5.81 14.40
C GLU A 190 -35.12 -6.33 13.19
N LEU A 191 -33.90 -5.84 13.01
CA LEU A 191 -33.01 -6.33 11.95
C LEU A 191 -32.58 -7.78 12.17
N LEU A 192 -32.33 -8.18 13.42
CA LEU A 192 -31.97 -9.55 13.77
C LEU A 192 -33.14 -10.51 13.54
N ASP A 193 -34.34 -10.10 13.96
CA ASP A 193 -35.58 -10.87 13.74
C ASP A 193 -35.87 -11.03 12.26
N TYR A 194 -35.63 -9.99 11.46
CA TYR A 194 -35.71 -10.07 9.99
C TYR A 194 -34.70 -11.08 9.41
N LEU A 195 -33.44 -11.07 9.86
CA LEU A 195 -32.41 -12.02 9.41
C LEU A 195 -32.74 -13.48 9.74
N HIS A 196 -33.47 -13.71 10.83
CA HIS A 196 -33.93 -15.05 11.23
C HIS A 196 -35.20 -15.51 10.49
N SER A 197 -35.86 -14.62 9.75
CA SER A 197 -37.06 -14.99 8.99
C SER A 197 -36.72 -15.90 7.80
N ASP A 198 -37.65 -16.79 7.44
CA ASP A 198 -37.52 -17.69 6.28
C ASP A 198 -37.41 -16.94 4.92
N ALA A 199 -37.57 -15.61 4.93
CA ALA A 199 -37.45 -14.78 3.74
C ALA A 199 -35.98 -14.55 3.30
N VAL A 200 -35.01 -14.76 4.19
CA VAL A 200 -33.59 -14.54 3.88
C VAL A 200 -32.98 -15.82 3.31
N LEU A 201 -32.75 -15.82 2.00
CA LEU A 201 -32.06 -16.89 1.31
C LEU A 201 -30.55 -16.71 1.48
N VAL A 202 -29.90 -17.73 2.07
CA VAL A 202 -28.43 -17.80 2.12
C VAL A 202 -27.94 -18.33 0.78
N ALA A 203 -27.09 -17.57 0.11
CA ALA A 203 -26.49 -17.98 -1.15
C ALA A 203 -25.54 -19.17 -0.93
N ASP A 204 -25.52 -20.11 -1.88
CA ASP A 204 -24.57 -21.23 -1.85
C ASP A 204 -23.14 -20.69 -1.94
N ASP A 205 -22.27 -21.19 -1.06
CA ASP A 205 -20.85 -20.83 -0.98
C ASP A 205 -20.11 -21.34 -2.23
N SER A 206 -20.24 -20.60 -3.34
CA SER A 206 -19.62 -20.90 -4.62
C SER A 206 -18.31 -20.14 -4.72
N PRO A 207 -17.16 -20.75 -4.38
CA PRO A 207 -15.91 -20.04 -4.25
C PRO A 207 -15.48 -19.46 -5.61
N GLY A 208 -15.49 -18.13 -5.68
CA GLY A 208 -14.99 -17.39 -6.84
C GLY A 208 -13.57 -17.84 -7.22
N TRP A 209 -13.18 -17.63 -8.47
CA TRP A 209 -11.85 -18.06 -8.94
C TRP A 209 -10.71 -17.44 -8.11
N PHE A 210 -10.88 -16.18 -7.67
CA PHE A 210 -9.95 -15.47 -6.79
C PHE A 210 -9.85 -16.11 -5.40
N GLU A 211 -10.96 -16.56 -4.82
CA GLU A 211 -10.94 -17.22 -3.52
C GLU A 211 -10.27 -18.58 -3.57
N ARG A 212 -10.46 -19.33 -4.65
CA ARG A 212 -9.75 -20.59 -4.86
C ARG A 212 -8.24 -20.36 -4.94
N LEU A 213 -7.83 -19.29 -5.62
CA LEU A 213 -6.42 -18.90 -5.68
C LEU A 213 -5.90 -18.45 -4.31
N ALA A 214 -6.67 -17.66 -3.56
CA ALA A 214 -6.32 -17.21 -2.22
C ALA A 214 -6.19 -18.37 -1.23
N ARG A 215 -7.12 -19.35 -1.26
CA ARG A 215 -7.06 -20.57 -0.44
C ARG A 215 -5.83 -21.43 -0.78
N ARG A 216 -5.50 -21.56 -2.06
CA ARG A 216 -4.25 -22.26 -2.48
C ARG A 216 -3.01 -21.53 -2.01
N TRP A 217 -2.99 -20.20 -2.14
CA TRP A 217 -1.88 -19.36 -1.70
C TRP A 217 -1.70 -19.41 -0.18
N SER A 218 -2.78 -19.38 0.60
CA SER A 218 -2.72 -19.49 2.06
C SER A 218 -2.25 -20.87 2.52
N ALA A 219 -2.72 -21.94 1.89
CA ALA A 219 -2.25 -23.30 2.14
C ALA A 219 -0.76 -23.46 1.78
N TRP A 220 -0.32 -22.88 0.66
CA TRP A 220 1.09 -22.85 0.27
C TRP A 220 1.95 -22.09 1.29
N GLN A 221 1.49 -20.90 1.71
CA GLN A 221 2.17 -20.11 2.74
C GLN A 221 2.27 -20.87 4.06
N ALA A 222 1.22 -21.55 4.50
CA ALA A 222 1.23 -22.32 5.74
C ALA A 222 2.26 -23.47 5.71
N ARG A 223 2.45 -24.09 4.54
CA ARG A 223 3.41 -25.19 4.34
C ARG A 223 4.85 -24.72 4.19
N TRP A 224 5.08 -23.57 3.55
CA TRP A 224 6.43 -23.09 3.22
C TRP A 224 6.98 -22.04 4.21
N LEU A 225 6.14 -21.19 4.80
CA LEU A 225 6.55 -20.20 5.81
C LEU A 225 6.48 -20.77 7.24
N SER A 226 7.30 -21.78 7.52
CA SER A 226 7.60 -22.12 8.92
C SER A 226 8.45 -21.02 9.57
N ARG A 227 8.38 -20.85 10.89
CA ARG A 227 9.12 -19.80 11.63
C ARG A 227 10.61 -19.76 11.26
N SER A 228 11.26 -20.92 11.17
CA SER A 228 12.68 -21.02 10.83
C SER A 228 12.97 -20.60 9.40
N ARG A 229 12.12 -20.99 8.43
CA ARG A 229 12.29 -20.63 7.01
C ARG A 229 12.00 -19.16 6.76
N SER A 230 10.93 -18.62 7.35
CA SER A 230 10.62 -17.19 7.25
C SER A 230 11.73 -16.34 7.86
N ARG A 231 12.28 -16.74 9.01
CA ARG A 231 13.41 -16.06 9.65
C ARG A 231 14.65 -16.09 8.76
N ALA A 232 15.01 -17.26 8.20
CA ALA A 232 16.16 -17.40 7.32
C ALA A 232 16.00 -16.59 6.02
N ALA A 233 14.81 -16.62 5.41
CA ALA A 233 14.51 -15.84 4.21
C ALA A 233 14.57 -14.32 4.47
N LEU A 234 14.01 -13.85 5.60
CA LEU A 234 14.08 -12.44 6.00
C LEU A 234 15.52 -12.02 6.31
N ALA A 235 16.27 -12.83 7.07
CA ALA A 235 17.68 -12.56 7.34
C ALA A 235 18.52 -12.52 6.06
N GLY A 236 18.31 -13.46 5.14
CA GLY A 236 19.00 -13.49 3.85
C GLY A 236 18.65 -12.30 2.97
N GLY A 237 17.37 -11.92 2.89
CA GLY A 237 16.92 -10.75 2.15
C GLY A 237 17.48 -9.44 2.71
N LEU A 238 17.47 -9.28 4.03
CA LEU A 238 18.05 -8.12 4.71
C LEU A 238 19.58 -8.07 4.56
N ALA A 239 20.26 -9.21 4.65
CA ALA A 239 21.71 -9.29 4.42
C ALA A 239 22.07 -8.95 2.98
N GLY A 240 21.31 -9.45 2.00
CA GLY A 240 21.50 -9.14 0.59
C GLY A 240 21.31 -7.66 0.28
N LEU A 241 20.23 -7.05 0.79
CA LEU A 241 20.01 -5.61 0.64
C LEU A 241 21.07 -4.78 1.39
N GLY A 242 21.46 -5.22 2.60
CA GLY A 242 22.51 -4.56 3.37
C GLY A 242 23.85 -4.56 2.65
N ALA A 243 24.26 -5.72 2.14
CA ALA A 243 25.47 -5.87 1.33
C ALA A 243 25.40 -5.05 0.04
N LEU A 244 24.26 -5.02 -0.65
CA LEU A 244 24.06 -4.21 -1.85
C LEU A 244 24.18 -2.70 -1.55
N GLY A 245 23.58 -2.22 -0.46
CA GLY A 245 23.68 -0.83 -0.03
C GLY A 245 25.11 -0.43 0.31
N LEU A 246 25.83 -1.30 1.04
CA LEU A 246 27.26 -1.10 1.35
C LEU A 246 28.11 -1.10 0.07
N TRP A 247 27.85 -2.02 -0.86
CA TRP A 247 28.54 -2.09 -2.15
C TRP A 247 28.36 -0.80 -2.96
N ARG A 248 27.12 -0.31 -3.08
CA ARG A 248 26.82 0.95 -3.78
C ARG A 248 27.47 2.16 -3.13
N SER A 249 27.69 2.10 -1.82
CA SER A 249 28.33 3.16 -1.04
C SER A 249 29.86 3.15 -1.10
N LEU A 250 30.51 2.12 -1.65
CA LEU A 250 31.97 1.98 -1.72
C LEU A 250 32.72 3.23 -2.22
N PRO A 251 32.24 3.94 -3.27
CA PRO A 251 32.89 5.16 -3.73
C PRO A 251 33.01 6.24 -2.64
N ALA A 252 31.99 6.41 -1.78
CA ALA A 252 32.05 7.36 -0.67
C ALA A 252 33.11 6.98 0.38
N TRP A 253 33.24 5.68 0.69
CA TRP A 253 34.27 5.21 1.62
C TRP A 253 35.69 5.42 1.07
N SER A 254 35.87 5.23 -0.24
CA SER A 254 37.16 5.52 -0.91
C SER A 254 37.49 7.02 -0.92
N ALA A 255 36.49 7.91 -0.90
CA ALA A 255 36.67 9.35 -0.85
C ALA A 255 37.35 9.82 0.45
N LEU A 256 37.05 9.15 1.57
CA LEU A 256 37.65 9.44 2.87
C LEU A 256 39.15 9.14 2.93
N SER A 257 39.63 8.23 2.07
CA SER A 257 41.04 7.84 2.03
C SER A 257 41.80 8.43 0.85
N GLN A 258 41.12 8.75 -0.26
CA GLN A 258 41.73 9.27 -1.49
C GLN A 258 40.85 10.38 -2.10
N PRO A 259 40.79 11.57 -1.48
CA PRO A 259 39.89 12.65 -1.90
C PRO A 259 40.14 13.11 -3.35
N ASP A 260 41.39 13.09 -3.82
CA ASP A 260 41.73 13.52 -5.18
C ASP A 260 41.17 12.59 -6.27
N ARG A 261 41.11 11.28 -6.02
CA ARG A 261 40.54 10.31 -6.98
C ARG A 261 39.04 10.44 -7.08
N VAL A 262 38.37 10.69 -5.96
CA VAL A 262 36.92 10.89 -5.95
C VAL A 262 36.57 12.26 -6.53
N ALA A 263 37.35 13.30 -6.26
CA ALA A 263 37.20 14.60 -6.93
C ALA A 263 37.35 14.47 -8.46
N ALA A 264 38.28 13.65 -8.97
CA ALA A 264 38.43 13.38 -10.40
C ALA A 264 37.26 12.56 -10.99
N LEU A 265 36.71 11.61 -10.23
CA LEU A 265 35.56 10.81 -10.66
C LEU A 265 34.27 11.65 -10.67
N LEU A 266 34.07 12.48 -9.65
CA LEU A 266 32.94 13.41 -9.52
C LEU A 266 33.01 14.52 -10.57
N SER A 267 34.19 15.08 -10.84
CA SER A 267 34.37 16.04 -11.92
C SER A 267 34.09 15.42 -13.29
N SER A 268 34.40 14.13 -13.49
CA SER A 268 34.04 13.42 -14.72
C SER A 268 32.53 13.19 -14.88
N LEU A 269 31.79 12.97 -13.78
CA LEU A 269 30.33 12.84 -13.78
C LEU A 269 29.61 14.18 -13.97
N VAL A 270 30.18 15.26 -13.44
CA VAL A 270 29.73 16.64 -13.69
C VAL A 270 30.00 17.02 -15.15
N ALA A 271 31.19 16.70 -15.68
CA ALA A 271 31.55 16.94 -17.08
C ALA A 271 30.69 16.12 -18.07
N ALA A 272 30.25 14.92 -17.68
CA ALA A 272 29.29 14.11 -18.43
C ALA A 272 27.84 14.63 -18.37
N GLY A 273 27.59 15.77 -17.70
CA GLY A 273 26.28 16.41 -17.61
C GLY A 273 25.27 15.68 -16.71
N ARG A 274 25.69 14.65 -15.97
CA ARG A 274 24.79 13.86 -15.10
C ARG A 274 24.53 14.50 -13.73
N ILE A 275 25.41 15.42 -13.29
CA ILE A 275 25.31 16.12 -12.01
C ILE A 275 25.28 17.63 -12.29
N GLY A 276 24.08 18.21 -12.26
CA GLY A 276 23.82 19.63 -12.54
C GLY A 276 24.30 20.59 -11.45
N GLY A 277 25.60 20.63 -11.20
CA GLY A 277 26.26 21.57 -10.27
C GLY A 277 26.44 21.07 -8.83
N LEU A 278 27.03 21.92 -7.99
CA LEU A 278 27.44 21.62 -6.59
C LEU A 278 26.31 21.09 -5.71
N ARG A 279 25.05 21.47 -5.96
CA ARG A 279 23.90 20.96 -5.21
C ARG A 279 23.62 19.49 -5.51
N ALA A 280 23.66 19.09 -6.78
CA ALA A 280 23.46 17.71 -7.18
C ALA A 280 24.57 16.80 -6.63
N LEU A 281 25.79 17.35 -6.47
CA LEU A 281 26.89 16.68 -5.80
C LEU A 281 26.61 16.42 -4.31
N ALA A 282 26.19 17.46 -3.57
CA ALA A 282 25.84 17.32 -2.16
C ALA A 282 24.69 16.32 -1.93
N PHE A 283 23.69 16.30 -2.82
CA PHE A 283 22.61 15.31 -2.77
C PHE A 283 23.12 13.88 -3.04
N PHE A 284 24.04 13.71 -3.99
CA PHE A 284 24.65 12.42 -4.28
C PHE A 284 25.49 11.90 -3.10
N GLU A 285 26.30 12.77 -2.49
CA GLU A 285 27.09 12.43 -1.30
C GLU A 285 26.20 12.05 -0.11
N ALA A 286 25.16 12.86 0.16
CA ALA A 286 24.18 12.56 1.20
C ALA A 286 23.49 11.20 0.96
N ARG A 287 23.13 10.89 -0.30
CA ARG A 287 22.56 9.59 -0.67
C ARG A 287 23.52 8.45 -0.33
N LEU A 288 24.80 8.54 -0.67
CA LEU A 288 25.78 7.48 -0.39
C LEU A 288 25.96 7.25 1.11
N VAL A 289 26.00 8.31 1.91
CA VAL A 289 26.07 8.19 3.38
C VAL A 289 24.83 7.52 3.94
N LEU A 290 23.64 7.90 3.47
CA LEU A 290 22.38 7.28 3.88
C LEU A 290 22.29 5.80 3.46
N GLU A 291 22.71 5.46 2.24
CA GLU A 291 22.80 4.08 1.74
C GLU A 291 23.74 3.23 2.59
N ALA A 292 24.88 3.79 3.02
CA ALA A 292 25.81 3.14 3.92
C ALA A 292 25.19 2.87 5.30
N VAL A 293 24.57 3.89 5.91
CA VAL A 293 23.91 3.78 7.22
C VAL A 293 22.80 2.74 7.18
N VAL A 294 21.91 2.80 6.18
CA VAL A 294 20.85 1.82 6.00
C VAL A 294 21.43 0.43 5.73
N GLY A 295 22.47 0.33 4.89
CA GLY A 295 23.16 -0.93 4.62
C GLY A 295 23.67 -1.61 5.90
N LEU A 296 24.32 -0.83 6.79
CA LEU A 296 24.75 -1.30 8.10
C LEU A 296 23.57 -1.69 9.00
N MET A 297 22.49 -0.90 9.02
CA MET A 297 21.28 -1.24 9.78
C MET A 297 20.65 -2.55 9.30
N LEU A 298 20.51 -2.76 7.99
CA LEU A 298 19.93 -4.00 7.44
C LEU A 298 20.86 -5.20 7.70
N GLY A 299 22.18 -5.00 7.60
CA GLY A 299 23.17 -6.02 7.98
C GLY A 299 23.09 -6.41 9.46
N ALA A 300 23.02 -5.42 10.36
CA ALA A 300 22.84 -5.65 11.79
C ALA A 300 21.49 -6.32 12.11
N ALA A 301 20.43 -5.98 11.38
CA ALA A 301 19.11 -6.60 11.51
C ALA A 301 19.17 -8.08 11.11
N ALA A 302 19.84 -8.38 10.00
CA ALA A 302 20.08 -9.75 9.55
C ALA A 302 20.87 -10.57 10.58
N LEU A 303 21.97 -10.01 11.11
CA LEU A 303 22.75 -10.66 12.17
C LEU A 303 21.91 -10.92 13.42
N ALA A 304 21.14 -9.94 13.87
CA ALA A 304 20.24 -10.10 15.02
C ALA A 304 19.21 -11.23 14.79
N LEU A 305 18.63 -11.33 13.58
CA LEU A 305 17.74 -12.44 13.22
C LEU A 305 18.46 -13.80 13.23
N VAL A 306 19.71 -13.87 12.73
CA VAL A 306 20.53 -15.09 12.75
C VAL A 306 20.81 -15.55 14.18
N PHE A 307 21.23 -14.61 15.04
CA PHE A 307 21.51 -14.84 16.47
C PHE A 307 20.25 -14.96 17.36
N ARG A 308 19.07 -15.13 16.75
CA ARG A 308 17.77 -15.32 17.45
C ARG A 308 17.33 -14.14 18.33
N ARG A 309 17.93 -12.95 18.18
CA ARG A 309 17.43 -11.68 18.73
C ARG A 309 16.33 -11.14 17.83
N GLU A 310 15.23 -11.89 17.75
CA GLU A 310 14.20 -11.68 16.72
C GLU A 310 13.46 -10.34 16.85
N ALA A 311 13.19 -9.89 18.08
CA ALA A 311 12.51 -8.61 18.30
C ALA A 311 13.36 -7.42 17.82
N ASP A 312 14.63 -7.39 18.21
CA ASP A 312 15.58 -6.35 17.82
C ASP A 312 15.83 -6.37 16.30
N GLY A 313 16.05 -7.55 15.73
CA GLY A 313 16.29 -7.71 14.29
C GLY A 313 15.08 -7.28 13.45
N VAL A 314 13.86 -7.60 13.88
CA VAL A 314 12.64 -7.12 13.20
C VAL A 314 12.48 -5.61 13.35
N ALA A 315 12.69 -5.04 14.53
CA ALA A 315 12.56 -3.60 14.74
C ALA A 315 13.56 -2.80 13.91
N LEU A 316 14.84 -3.20 13.93
CA LEU A 316 15.91 -2.56 13.17
C LEU A 316 15.70 -2.72 11.66
N GLY A 317 15.29 -3.91 11.21
CA GLY A 317 14.98 -4.18 9.80
C GLY A 317 13.80 -3.34 9.29
N VAL A 318 12.73 -3.19 10.09
CA VAL A 318 11.60 -2.32 9.76
C VAL A 318 12.05 -0.87 9.67
N MET A 319 12.85 -0.39 10.62
CA MET A 319 13.36 0.99 10.61
C MET A 319 14.25 1.25 9.39
N GLY A 320 15.19 0.36 9.08
CA GLY A 320 16.08 0.49 7.93
C GLY A 320 15.32 0.45 6.59
N LEU A 321 14.38 -0.49 6.42
CA LEU A 321 13.57 -0.56 5.20
C LEU A 321 12.62 0.64 5.06
N MET A 322 12.09 1.17 6.17
CA MET A 322 11.28 2.38 6.12
C MET A 322 12.11 3.58 5.66
N LEU A 323 13.31 3.78 6.23
CA LEU A 323 14.22 4.85 5.81
C LEU A 323 14.64 4.70 4.34
N SER A 324 14.90 3.46 3.90
CA SER A 324 15.20 3.15 2.50
C SER A 324 14.05 3.55 1.58
N LEU A 325 12.86 3.02 1.83
CA LEU A 325 11.69 3.26 0.99
C LEU A 325 11.22 4.72 1.00
N THR A 326 11.37 5.47 2.09
CA THR A 326 10.83 6.84 2.18
C THR A 326 11.81 7.91 1.75
N VAL A 327 13.11 7.73 2.01
CA VAL A 327 14.14 8.75 1.75
C VAL A 327 15.05 8.32 0.62
N ILE A 328 15.70 7.16 0.74
CA ILE A 328 16.73 6.75 -0.20
C ILE A 328 16.14 6.47 -1.57
N ASP A 329 15.10 5.65 -1.64
CA ASP A 329 14.46 5.29 -2.91
C ASP A 329 13.93 6.54 -3.61
N LEU A 330 13.38 7.53 -2.88
CA LEU A 330 12.93 8.80 -3.47
C LEU A 330 14.09 9.56 -4.16
N MET A 331 15.27 9.57 -3.54
CA MET A 331 16.49 10.14 -4.14
C MET A 331 16.99 9.28 -5.31
N VAL A 332 16.95 7.95 -5.19
CA VAL A 332 17.39 7.01 -6.24
C VAL A 332 16.51 7.14 -7.47
N PHE A 333 15.18 7.24 -7.31
CA PHE A 333 14.24 7.46 -8.39
C PHE A 333 14.54 8.73 -9.20
N TYR A 334 15.18 9.74 -8.61
CA TYR A 334 15.56 10.96 -9.33
C TYR A 334 16.67 10.68 -10.36
N PHE A 335 17.65 9.85 -10.00
CA PHE A 335 18.80 9.55 -10.85
C PHE A 335 18.57 8.34 -11.76
N ASP A 336 18.01 7.27 -11.19
CA ASP A 336 17.92 5.95 -11.82
C ASP A 336 16.49 5.65 -12.34
N GLN A 337 15.54 6.58 -12.12
CA GLN A 337 14.15 6.52 -12.58
C GLN A 337 13.51 5.15 -12.33
N PHE A 338 12.80 4.61 -13.32
CA PHE A 338 12.01 3.38 -13.24
C PHE A 338 12.83 2.10 -13.00
N SER A 339 14.16 2.13 -13.22
CA SER A 339 15.02 0.98 -12.93
C SER A 339 15.09 0.63 -11.43
N THR A 340 14.64 1.55 -10.58
CA THR A 340 14.57 1.40 -9.12
C THR A 340 13.38 0.56 -8.66
N ILE A 341 12.32 0.43 -9.48
CA ILE A 341 11.06 -0.26 -9.13
C ILE A 341 11.30 -1.70 -8.62
N PRO A 342 12.10 -2.56 -9.27
CA PRO A 342 12.30 -3.93 -8.81
C PRO A 342 12.94 -3.99 -7.42
N LEU A 343 13.90 -3.10 -7.14
CA LEU A 343 14.56 -3.05 -5.85
C LEU A 343 13.59 -2.55 -4.77
N ALA A 344 12.84 -1.48 -5.02
CA ALA A 344 11.82 -0.96 -4.11
C ALA A 344 10.74 -2.03 -3.82
N ALA A 345 10.35 -2.82 -4.83
CA ALA A 345 9.40 -3.92 -4.66
C ALA A 345 9.95 -5.02 -3.74
N VAL A 346 11.25 -5.36 -3.84
CA VAL A 346 11.92 -6.30 -2.92
C VAL A 346 11.95 -5.73 -1.49
N GLN A 347 12.36 -4.47 -1.33
CA GLN A 347 12.37 -3.79 -0.03
C GLN A 347 10.98 -3.79 0.62
N PHE A 348 9.94 -3.44 -0.15
CA PHE A 348 8.55 -3.43 0.31
C PHE A 348 8.04 -4.82 0.67
N THR A 349 8.39 -5.84 -0.12
CA THR A 349 8.04 -7.24 0.17
C THR A 349 8.67 -7.72 1.48
N LEU A 350 9.94 -7.39 1.72
CA LEU A 350 10.61 -7.69 2.98
C LEU A 350 9.99 -6.94 4.16
N LEU A 351 9.59 -5.68 3.97
CA LEU A 351 8.91 -4.89 5.00
C LEU A 351 7.57 -5.52 5.40
N ILE A 352 6.77 -5.97 4.43
CA ILE A 352 5.54 -6.73 4.68
C ILE A 352 5.86 -8.03 5.40
N GLY A 353 6.89 -8.76 4.94
CA GLY A 353 7.35 -10.00 5.55
C GLY A 353 7.74 -9.84 7.02
N LEU A 354 8.47 -8.78 7.37
CA LEU A 354 8.83 -8.45 8.77
C LEU A 354 7.60 -8.14 9.62
N HIS A 355 6.64 -7.36 9.09
CA HIS A 355 5.39 -7.08 9.79
C HIS A 355 4.54 -8.34 10.01
N ALA A 356 4.47 -9.21 9.00
CA ALA A 356 3.78 -10.49 9.10
C ALA A 356 4.47 -11.41 10.13
N TYR A 357 5.80 -11.50 10.10
CA TYR A 357 6.60 -12.27 11.06
C TYR A 357 6.38 -11.78 12.49
N ARG A 358 6.44 -10.46 12.72
CA ARG A 358 6.18 -9.84 14.03
C ARG A 358 4.81 -10.22 14.58
N ARG A 359 3.77 -10.06 13.75
CA ARG A 359 2.38 -10.37 14.13
C ARG A 359 2.19 -11.85 14.44
N ARG A 360 2.76 -12.74 13.64
CA ARG A 360 2.54 -14.19 13.75
C ARG A 360 3.35 -14.85 14.87
N PHE A 361 4.59 -14.41 15.12
CA PHE A 361 5.52 -15.13 15.99
C PHE A 361 5.99 -14.36 17.24
N LEU A 362 5.91 -13.03 17.25
CA LEU A 362 6.42 -12.22 18.36
C LEU A 362 5.32 -11.67 19.28
N HIS A 363 4.12 -11.41 18.76
CA HIS A 363 3.02 -10.81 19.53
C HIS A 363 2.29 -11.76 20.50
N ARG A 364 2.69 -13.04 20.60
CA ARG A 364 2.05 -14.05 21.47
C ARG A 364 2.63 -14.17 22.90
N ARG A 365 3.65 -13.39 23.27
CA ARG A 365 4.35 -13.55 24.57
C ARG A 365 3.88 -12.66 25.73
N ARG A 366 2.87 -11.81 25.57
CA ARG A 366 2.46 -10.88 26.65
C ARG A 366 1.32 -11.36 27.57
N TRP A 367 0.85 -12.61 27.43
CA TRP A 367 -0.30 -13.13 28.20
C TRP A 367 0.01 -14.35 29.07
N VAL A 368 1.27 -14.77 29.20
CA VAL A 368 1.64 -15.99 29.97
C VAL A 368 2.50 -15.68 31.21
N ASP A 369 3.01 -14.45 31.35
CA ASP A 369 3.85 -14.07 32.49
C ASP A 369 3.10 -13.15 33.49
N ALA A 370 1.76 -13.27 33.55
CA ALA A 370 0.89 -12.53 34.47
C ALA A 370 -0.08 -13.47 35.23
N GLU A 371 0.38 -14.68 35.50
CA GLU A 371 -0.06 -15.54 36.62
C GLU A 371 1.16 -15.78 37.52
#